data_AF-A0A7S0SL80-F1
#
_entry.id   AF-A0A7S0SL80-F1
#
_cell.length_a   1.000
_cell.length_b   1.000
_cell.length_c   1.000
_cell.angle_alpha   90.00
_cell.angle_beta   90.00
_cell.angle_gamma   90.00
#
_symmetry.space_group_name_H-M   'P 1'
#
loop_
_entity.id
_entity.type
_entity.pdbx_description
1 polymer ?
#
loop_
_entity_poly.entity_id
_entity_poly.type
_entity_poly.pdbx_seq_one_letter_code
_entity_poly.pdbx_strand_id
1 'polypeptide(L)'
;QRSHAAMSSPGVRVAADKIKVLCLHGFTQNADIFRKRTGSIRKPLKSRVDFVFIDGPHSAAGAFPDSDRAAADADEDGDAIDSVGPRAWWLVGENIAAAASAAAAAALLERVTLDGAAVAAPAPAAVTSLPTVTTDGEAPSEASPAPAPTWVRPALSREMRGWEETAALITEVVASEGPFDGVLAFSQGASTSALALALIPQLA
;
A
#
# COMPACT_ATOMS: atom_id res chain seq x y z
N GLN A 1 46.33 -6.20 54.43
CA GLN A 1 45.31 -7.14 53.90
C GLN A 1 43.92 -6.55 54.07
N ARG A 2 43.38 -5.91 53.01
CA ARG A 2 41.93 -5.80 52.75
C ARG A 2 41.78 -5.59 51.24
N SER A 3 41.83 -6.68 50.49
CA SER A 3 41.50 -6.70 49.07
C SER A 3 39.98 -6.68 48.93
N HIS A 4 39.45 -5.61 48.35
CA HIS A 4 38.08 -5.57 47.84
C HIS A 4 37.98 -6.55 46.66
N ALA A 5 37.35 -7.70 46.89
CA ALA A 5 36.95 -8.59 45.82
C ALA A 5 35.66 -8.03 45.20
N ALA A 6 35.76 -7.41 44.03
CA ALA A 6 34.62 -7.11 43.20
C ALA A 6 34.12 -8.44 42.60
N MET A 7 32.93 -8.88 43.00
CA MET A 7 32.23 -9.96 42.33
C MET A 7 31.72 -9.44 40.99
N SER A 8 32.36 -9.86 39.90
CA SER A 8 31.84 -9.65 38.55
C SER A 8 30.72 -10.67 38.31
N SER A 9 29.47 -10.19 38.29
CA SER A 9 28.34 -10.98 37.80
C SER A 9 28.53 -11.32 36.31
N PRO A 10 28.15 -12.52 35.84
CA PRO A 10 28.27 -12.88 34.44
C PRO A 10 27.26 -12.07 33.62
N GLY A 11 27.76 -11.14 32.82
CA GLY A 11 26.95 -10.40 31.86
C GLY A 11 26.40 -11.36 30.81
N VAL A 12 25.08 -11.51 30.76
CA VAL A 12 24.39 -11.96 29.56
C VAL A 12 24.65 -10.88 28.50
N ARG A 13 25.55 -11.16 27.57
CA ARG A 13 25.62 -10.40 26.33
C ARG A 13 24.43 -10.85 25.48
N VAL A 14 23.30 -10.17 25.63
CA VAL A 14 22.27 -10.17 24.58
C VAL A 14 22.99 -9.60 23.36
N ALA A 15 23.14 -10.39 22.29
CA ALA A 15 23.54 -9.82 21.01
C ALA A 15 22.58 -8.66 20.75
N ALA A 16 23.09 -7.45 20.50
CA ALA A 16 22.20 -6.32 20.28
C ALA A 16 21.31 -6.64 19.07
N ASP A 17 20.04 -6.97 19.33
CA ASP A 17 19.10 -7.32 18.27
C ASP A 17 19.02 -6.14 17.31
N LYS A 18 19.08 -6.45 16.02
CA LYS A 18 18.98 -5.41 14.99
C LYS A 18 17.59 -4.78 15.07
N ILE A 19 17.54 -3.47 14.88
CA ILE A 19 16.28 -2.73 14.74
C ILE A 19 15.56 -3.29 13.52
N LYS A 20 14.32 -3.76 13.66
CA LYS A 20 13.55 -4.29 12.54
C LYS A 20 12.63 -3.22 11.98
N VAL A 21 12.73 -2.97 10.67
CA VAL A 21 11.98 -1.92 9.98
C VAL A 21 11.12 -2.52 8.88
N LEU A 22 9.81 -2.29 8.95
CA LEU A 22 8.86 -2.64 7.89
C LEU A 22 8.98 -1.64 6.73
N CYS A 23 9.11 -2.13 5.51
CA CYS A 23 9.31 -1.31 4.32
C CYS A 23 8.10 -1.36 3.38
N LEU A 24 7.46 -0.21 3.15
CA LEU A 24 6.26 -0.07 2.31
C LEU A 24 6.56 0.77 1.06
N HIS A 25 6.51 0.13 -0.12
CA HIS A 25 6.85 0.76 -1.40
C HIS A 25 5.78 1.78 -1.88
N GLY A 26 6.10 2.58 -2.90
CA GLY A 26 5.15 3.52 -3.51
C GLY A 26 4.22 2.89 -4.55
N PHE A 27 3.22 3.64 -5.00
CA PHE A 27 2.30 3.20 -6.07
C PHE A 27 3.08 2.81 -7.32
N THR A 28 2.70 1.70 -7.96
CA THR A 28 3.32 1.13 -9.16
C THR A 28 4.74 0.61 -9.01
N GLN A 29 5.25 0.52 -7.78
CA GLN A 29 6.48 -0.18 -7.44
C GLN A 29 6.16 -1.56 -6.83
N ASN A 30 7.18 -2.30 -6.42
CA ASN A 30 7.10 -3.52 -5.63
C ASN A 30 8.22 -3.52 -4.56
N ALA A 31 8.26 -4.55 -3.73
CA ALA A 31 9.24 -4.74 -2.66
C ALA A 31 10.68 -4.67 -3.19
N ASP A 32 10.97 -5.32 -4.32
CA ASP A 32 12.30 -5.41 -4.90
C ASP A 32 12.81 -4.06 -5.43
N ILE A 33 12.01 -3.36 -6.22
CA ILE A 33 12.32 -2.00 -6.71
C ILE A 33 12.58 -1.08 -5.52
N PHE A 34 11.74 -1.15 -4.49
CA PHE A 34 11.92 -0.32 -3.31
C PHE A 34 13.20 -0.68 -2.55
N ARG A 35 13.54 -1.97 -2.44
CA ARG A 35 14.79 -2.44 -1.81
C ARG A 35 16.05 -2.04 -2.58
N LYS A 36 15.98 -2.00 -3.91
CA LYS A 36 17.07 -1.52 -4.79
C LYS A 36 17.26 -0.02 -4.60
N ARG A 37 16.19 0.78 -4.74
CA ARG A 37 16.22 2.25 -4.63
C ARG A 37 16.58 2.76 -3.23
N THR A 38 16.27 2.02 -2.18
CA THR A 38 16.68 2.35 -0.80
C THR A 38 18.11 1.90 -0.47
N GLY A 39 18.89 1.44 -1.45
CA GLY A 39 20.25 0.93 -1.25
C GLY A 39 21.20 1.90 -0.55
N SER A 40 21.07 3.22 -0.77
CA SER A 40 21.87 4.25 -0.11
C SER A 40 21.66 4.32 1.41
N ILE A 41 20.46 4.00 1.88
CA ILE A 41 20.12 3.95 3.31
C ILE A 41 20.36 2.54 3.87
N ARG A 42 19.98 1.51 3.11
CA ARG A 42 20.05 0.10 3.54
C ARG A 42 21.47 -0.43 3.66
N LYS A 43 22.35 -0.14 2.69
CA LYS A 43 23.71 -0.71 2.66
C LYS A 43 24.55 -0.26 3.88
N PRO A 44 24.57 1.02 4.28
CA PRO A 44 25.29 1.45 5.50
C PRO A 44 24.71 0.89 6.80
N LEU A 45 23.39 0.65 6.85
CA LEU A 45 22.68 0.26 8.08
C LEU A 45 22.53 -1.26 8.27
N LYS A 46 22.96 -2.09 7.33
CA LYS A 46 22.77 -3.56 7.34
C LYS A 46 23.26 -4.30 8.61
N SER A 47 24.21 -3.72 9.34
CA SER A 47 24.74 -4.29 10.58
C SER A 47 23.86 -4.00 11.80
N ARG A 48 22.99 -2.99 11.71
CA ARG A 48 22.16 -2.48 12.82
C ARG A 48 20.67 -2.60 12.57
N VAL A 49 20.26 -2.62 11.31
CA VAL A 49 18.86 -2.62 10.89
C VAL A 49 18.58 -3.83 10.02
N ASP A 50 17.50 -4.53 10.32
CA ASP A 50 16.88 -5.53 9.48
C ASP A 50 15.68 -4.90 8.76
N PHE A 51 15.70 -4.93 7.43
CA PHE A 51 14.67 -4.29 6.61
C PHE A 51 13.81 -5.35 5.96
N VAL A 52 12.52 -5.37 6.31
CA VAL A 52 11.53 -6.32 5.78
C VAL A 52 10.71 -5.61 4.70
N PHE A 53 10.90 -5.98 3.44
CA PHE A 53 10.17 -5.42 2.31
C PHE A 53 9.01 -6.33 1.95
N ILE A 54 7.82 -5.75 1.82
CA ILE A 54 6.60 -6.49 1.46
C ILE A 54 5.91 -5.85 0.25
N ASP A 55 5.22 -6.67 -0.52
CA ASP A 55 4.47 -6.26 -1.70
C ASP A 55 3.03 -5.86 -1.34
N GLY A 56 2.56 -4.76 -1.93
CA GLY A 56 1.15 -4.39 -1.85
C GLY A 56 0.27 -5.45 -2.51
N PRO A 57 -0.92 -5.74 -1.95
CA PRO A 57 -1.75 -6.85 -2.43
C PRO A 57 -2.38 -6.57 -3.81
N HIS A 58 -2.52 -5.29 -4.18
CA HIS A 58 -3.23 -4.91 -5.40
C HIS A 58 -2.30 -4.79 -6.59
N SER A 59 -2.69 -5.36 -7.73
CA SER A 59 -1.97 -5.13 -8.98
C SER A 59 -2.18 -3.68 -9.45
N ALA A 60 -1.09 -3.03 -9.84
CA ALA A 60 -1.10 -1.72 -10.50
C ALA A 60 -0.67 -1.83 -11.98
N ALA A 61 -0.80 -3.02 -12.58
CA ALA A 61 -0.54 -3.24 -13.99
C ALA A 61 -1.47 -2.36 -14.84
N GLY A 62 -0.95 -1.79 -15.93
CA GLY A 62 -1.72 -0.88 -16.80
C GLY A 62 -2.05 0.51 -16.22
N ALA A 63 -1.65 0.82 -14.99
CA ALA A 63 -1.89 2.15 -14.40
C ALA A 63 -1.14 3.29 -15.12
N PHE A 64 0.02 3.00 -15.70
CA PHE A 64 0.78 3.91 -16.54
C PHE A 64 1.27 3.15 -17.80
N PRO A 65 1.51 3.86 -18.92
CA PRO A 65 2.19 3.28 -20.07
C PRO A 65 3.55 2.67 -19.68
N ASP A 66 3.95 1.59 -20.35
CA ASP A 66 5.22 0.91 -20.06
C ASP A 66 6.44 1.82 -20.23
N SER A 67 6.36 2.86 -21.06
CA SER A 67 7.39 3.89 -21.21
C SER A 67 7.62 4.71 -19.94
N ASP A 68 6.54 5.04 -19.22
CA ASP A 68 6.60 5.83 -17.99
C ASP A 68 7.10 4.98 -16.82
N ARG A 69 6.83 3.66 -16.88
CA ARG A 69 7.42 2.68 -15.97
C ARG A 69 8.90 2.51 -16.20
N ALA A 70 9.33 2.31 -17.44
CA ALA A 70 10.75 2.16 -17.77
C ALA A 70 11.57 3.39 -17.33
N ALA A 71 11.01 4.60 -17.37
CA ALA A 71 11.66 5.80 -16.85
C ALA A 71 11.76 5.81 -15.31
N ALA A 72 10.80 5.18 -14.60
CA ALA A 72 10.89 4.99 -13.16
C ALA A 72 11.83 3.82 -12.80
N ASP A 73 11.81 2.75 -13.59
CA ASP A 73 12.40 1.43 -13.34
C ASP A 73 13.72 1.20 -14.07
N ALA A 74 14.31 2.24 -14.65
CA ALA A 74 15.65 2.23 -15.24
C ALA A 74 16.70 2.03 -14.14
N ASP A 75 16.85 0.78 -13.67
CA ASP A 75 18.08 0.30 -13.06
C ASP A 75 19.07 -0.07 -14.18
N GLU A 76 20.34 0.32 -14.02
CA GLU A 76 21.44 0.08 -14.97
C GLU A 76 21.84 -1.41 -15.09
N ASP A 77 21.35 -2.27 -14.21
CA ASP A 77 21.60 -3.71 -14.20
C ASP A 77 20.40 -4.43 -14.82
N GLY A 78 20.57 -4.94 -16.04
CA GLY A 78 19.55 -5.62 -16.86
C GLY A 78 19.04 -6.97 -16.32
N ASP A 79 18.75 -7.05 -15.03
CA ASP A 79 18.08 -8.18 -14.40
C ASP A 79 16.60 -8.22 -14.81
N ALA A 80 16.10 -9.45 -14.97
CA ALA A 80 14.74 -9.74 -15.41
C ALA A 80 13.69 -9.00 -14.55
N ILE A 81 12.66 -8.49 -15.21
CA ILE A 81 11.44 -7.96 -14.58
C ILE A 81 10.92 -9.02 -13.60
N ASP A 82 10.78 -8.62 -12.33
CA ASP A 82 10.19 -9.45 -11.29
C ASP A 82 8.82 -10.02 -11.73
N SER A 83 8.57 -11.29 -11.42
CA SER A 83 7.33 -12.03 -11.67
C SER A 83 6.07 -11.44 -11.04
N VAL A 84 6.19 -10.66 -9.95
CA VAL A 84 5.09 -10.06 -9.19
C VAL A 84 4.60 -8.79 -9.88
N GLY A 85 5.47 -8.06 -10.57
CA GLY A 85 5.11 -6.86 -11.29
C GLY A 85 4.64 -5.72 -10.37
N PRO A 86 4.06 -4.65 -10.92
CA PRO A 86 3.77 -3.43 -10.18
C PRO A 86 2.59 -3.57 -9.21
N ARG A 87 2.74 -2.98 -8.02
CA ARG A 87 1.79 -3.12 -6.91
C ARG A 87 1.27 -1.80 -6.36
N ALA A 88 0.21 -1.90 -5.57
CA ALA A 88 -0.43 -0.80 -4.87
C ALA A 88 -0.98 -1.26 -3.51
N TRP A 89 -1.08 -0.31 -2.57
CA TRP A 89 -1.66 -0.52 -1.23
C TRP A 89 -3.16 -0.24 -1.18
N TRP A 90 -3.65 0.54 -2.13
CA TRP A 90 -5.08 0.71 -2.39
C TRP A 90 -5.25 1.11 -3.85
N LEU A 91 -6.44 0.85 -4.35
CA LEU A 91 -6.86 1.22 -5.68
C LEU A 91 -7.60 2.56 -5.65
N VAL A 92 -7.44 3.30 -6.74
CA VAL A 92 -8.23 4.50 -7.05
C VAL A 92 -9.63 4.04 -7.41
N GLY A 93 -10.63 4.33 -6.56
CA GLY A 93 -11.96 3.75 -6.69
C GLY A 93 -12.61 4.02 -8.05
N GLU A 94 -12.38 5.20 -8.61
CA GLU A 94 -12.86 5.63 -9.92
C GLU A 94 -12.25 4.83 -11.10
N ASN A 95 -11.10 4.17 -10.87
CA ASN A 95 -10.40 3.37 -11.89
C ASN A 95 -10.78 1.88 -11.86
N ILE A 96 -11.56 1.43 -10.87
CA ILE A 96 -11.89 0.01 -10.70
C ILE A 96 -12.92 -0.45 -11.75
N ALA A 97 -13.67 0.45 -12.38
CA ALA A 97 -14.57 0.12 -13.48
C ALA A 97 -13.86 -0.22 -14.81
N ALA A 98 -12.61 0.22 -15.01
CA ALA A 98 -11.88 -0.01 -16.26
C ALA A 98 -11.00 -1.28 -16.24
N ALA A 99 -10.65 -1.80 -15.06
CA ALA A 99 -9.79 -2.98 -14.90
C ALA A 99 -10.55 -4.28 -14.54
N ALA A 100 -11.82 -4.18 -14.12
CA ALA A 100 -12.58 -5.30 -13.56
C ALA A 100 -13.40 -6.14 -14.57
N SER A 101 -13.25 -5.91 -15.88
CA SER A 101 -14.00 -6.66 -16.89
C SER A 101 -13.28 -7.97 -17.27
N ALA A 102 -13.48 -9.02 -16.49
CA ALA A 102 -13.88 -10.37 -16.96
C ALA A 102 -13.27 -11.56 -16.18
N ALA A 103 -12.00 -11.50 -15.74
CA ALA A 103 -11.31 -12.71 -15.28
C ALA A 103 -11.45 -13.00 -13.76
N ALA A 104 -11.38 -11.97 -12.91
CA ALA A 104 -11.34 -12.16 -11.45
C ALA A 104 -12.74 -12.35 -10.82
N ALA A 105 -13.76 -11.69 -11.37
CA ALA A 105 -15.14 -11.80 -10.86
C ALA A 105 -15.76 -13.18 -11.11
N ALA A 106 -15.44 -13.83 -12.24
CA ALA A 106 -15.90 -15.18 -12.55
C ALA A 106 -15.34 -16.24 -11.58
N ALA A 107 -14.06 -16.10 -11.20
CA ALA A 107 -13.39 -17.05 -10.31
C ALA A 107 -13.84 -16.96 -8.85
N LEU A 108 -14.41 -15.83 -8.41
CA LEU A 108 -14.92 -15.65 -7.05
C LEU A 108 -16.38 -16.12 -6.91
N LEU A 109 -17.21 -15.88 -7.93
CA LEU A 109 -18.62 -16.34 -7.96
C LEU A 109 -18.76 -17.87 -8.01
N GLU A 110 -17.80 -18.58 -8.62
CA GLU A 110 -17.77 -20.05 -8.60
C GLU A 110 -17.45 -20.63 -7.21
N ARG A 111 -16.83 -19.84 -6.32
CA ARG A 111 -16.46 -20.27 -4.96
C ARG A 111 -17.49 -19.88 -3.91
N VAL A 112 -18.34 -18.90 -4.19
CA VAL A 112 -19.40 -18.41 -3.27
C VAL A 112 -20.71 -19.20 -3.41
N THR A 113 -20.89 -19.96 -4.50
CA THR A 113 -22.12 -20.73 -4.75
C THR A 113 -22.24 -22.05 -3.97
N LEU A 114 -21.28 -22.38 -3.09
CA LEU A 114 -21.31 -23.62 -2.29
C LEU A 114 -21.73 -23.48 -0.83
N ASP A 115 -21.97 -22.27 -0.30
CA ASP A 115 -22.54 -22.11 1.04
C ASP A 115 -23.70 -21.12 1.01
N GLY A 116 -24.91 -21.68 0.87
CA GLY A 116 -26.14 -20.91 0.83
C GLY A 116 -26.54 -20.36 2.20
N ALA A 117 -26.94 -19.08 2.23
CA ALA A 117 -28.05 -18.56 3.03
C ALA A 117 -28.41 -17.15 2.54
N ALA A 118 -29.54 -17.03 1.86
CA ALA A 118 -30.11 -15.75 1.44
C ALA A 118 -30.67 -15.00 2.65
N VAL A 119 -30.30 -13.72 2.81
CA VAL A 119 -31.03 -12.78 3.66
C VAL A 119 -31.20 -11.47 2.88
N ALA A 120 -32.44 -11.15 2.56
CA ALA A 120 -32.84 -9.94 1.85
C ALA A 120 -32.73 -8.71 2.77
N ALA A 121 -32.23 -7.60 2.23
CA ALA A 121 -32.20 -6.28 2.89
C ALA A 121 -33.03 -5.26 2.10
N PRO A 122 -33.73 -4.32 2.77
CA PRO A 122 -34.74 -3.45 2.18
C PRO A 122 -34.17 -2.17 1.53
N ALA A 123 -34.95 -1.58 0.62
CA ALA A 123 -34.62 -0.35 -0.11
C ALA A 123 -34.64 0.90 0.79
N PRO A 124 -33.70 1.86 0.63
CA PRO A 124 -33.77 3.14 1.34
C PRO A 124 -34.63 4.19 0.62
N ALA A 125 -35.42 4.88 1.44
CA ALA A 125 -36.30 5.99 1.09
C ALA A 125 -35.53 7.31 0.84
N ALA A 126 -36.21 8.21 0.12
CA ALA A 126 -35.73 9.49 -0.37
C ALA A 126 -35.21 10.46 0.71
N VAL A 127 -34.12 11.18 0.39
CA VAL A 127 -33.61 12.30 1.17
C VAL A 127 -33.80 13.59 0.37
N THR A 128 -34.49 14.54 0.99
CA THR A 128 -34.79 15.90 0.52
C THR A 128 -33.55 16.80 0.45
N SER A 129 -33.42 17.52 -0.66
CA SER A 129 -32.35 18.47 -0.98
C SER A 129 -32.42 19.79 -0.19
N LEU A 130 -31.26 20.43 0.06
CA LEU A 130 -31.12 21.82 0.54
C LEU A 130 -30.60 22.75 -0.58
N PRO A 131 -30.89 24.07 -0.54
CA PRO A 131 -30.90 24.93 -1.73
C PRO A 131 -29.52 25.46 -2.15
N THR A 132 -29.36 25.63 -3.47
CA THR A 132 -28.21 26.24 -4.14
C THR A 132 -28.40 27.76 -4.26
N VAL A 133 -27.39 28.54 -3.83
CA VAL A 133 -27.27 29.97 -4.13
C VAL A 133 -26.76 30.13 -5.57
N THR A 134 -27.53 30.83 -6.40
CA THR A 134 -27.13 31.26 -7.75
C THR A 134 -26.50 32.65 -7.70
N THR A 135 -25.34 32.82 -8.31
CA THR A 135 -24.82 34.13 -8.73
C THR A 135 -24.72 34.12 -10.25
N ASP A 136 -25.51 34.96 -10.90
CA ASP A 136 -25.56 35.17 -12.34
C ASP A 136 -24.27 35.79 -12.89
N GLY A 137 -23.84 35.37 -14.09
CA GLY A 137 -22.89 36.15 -14.88
C GLY A 137 -22.11 35.37 -15.96
N GLU A 138 -22.56 35.54 -17.20
CA GLU A 138 -21.85 35.39 -18.49
C GLU A 138 -21.38 33.98 -18.93
N ALA A 139 -22.06 33.43 -19.94
CA ALA A 139 -21.73 32.17 -20.60
C ALA A 139 -20.64 32.34 -21.69
N PRO A 140 -19.54 31.55 -21.65
CA PRO A 140 -18.74 31.29 -22.83
C PRO A 140 -19.22 29.99 -23.52
N SER A 141 -19.66 30.14 -24.77
CA SER A 141 -19.60 29.16 -25.87
C SER A 141 -19.40 27.68 -25.46
N GLU A 142 -20.46 26.89 -25.54
CA GLU A 142 -20.45 25.42 -25.38
C GLU A 142 -19.56 24.74 -26.44
N ALA A 143 -18.27 24.63 -26.15
CA ALA A 143 -17.52 23.46 -26.57
C ALA A 143 -17.85 22.36 -25.55
N SER A 144 -18.52 21.30 -26.01
CA SER A 144 -18.77 20.09 -25.22
C SER A 144 -17.47 19.69 -24.51
N PRO A 145 -17.44 19.61 -23.15
CA PRO A 145 -16.21 19.24 -22.46
C PRO A 145 -15.82 17.86 -22.95
N ALA A 146 -14.56 17.72 -23.39
CA ALA A 146 -14.00 16.42 -23.73
C ALA A 146 -14.35 15.42 -22.61
N PRO A 147 -14.71 14.17 -22.95
CA PRO A 147 -15.07 13.19 -21.94
C PRO A 147 -13.96 13.14 -20.88
N ALA A 148 -14.35 13.18 -19.60
CA ALA A 148 -13.40 13.10 -18.49
C ALA A 148 -12.48 11.88 -18.72
N PRO A 149 -11.17 12.00 -18.46
CA PRO A 149 -10.26 10.89 -18.67
C PRO A 149 -10.79 9.67 -17.91
N THR A 150 -10.89 8.53 -18.61
CA THR A 150 -11.34 7.24 -18.05
C THR A 150 -10.45 6.75 -16.91
N TRP A 151 -9.27 7.35 -16.77
CA TRP A 151 -8.31 7.10 -15.72
C TRP A 151 -8.10 8.36 -14.87
N VAL A 152 -8.40 8.23 -13.58
CA VAL A 152 -8.19 9.23 -12.54
C VAL A 152 -6.81 9.01 -11.92
N ARG A 153 -6.01 10.07 -11.84
CA ARG A 153 -4.72 10.03 -11.14
C ARG A 153 -4.95 9.70 -9.67
N PRO A 154 -4.09 8.88 -9.01
CA PRO A 154 -4.23 8.58 -7.59
C PRO A 154 -4.35 9.80 -6.68
N ALA A 155 -3.63 10.88 -6.99
CA ALA A 155 -3.70 12.14 -6.25
C ALA A 155 -5.06 12.87 -6.34
N LEU A 156 -5.92 12.49 -7.30
CA LEU A 156 -7.25 13.07 -7.53
C LEU A 156 -8.38 12.10 -7.14
N SER A 157 -8.05 10.93 -6.62
CA SER A 157 -9.00 9.92 -6.17
C SER A 157 -9.84 10.45 -5.01
N ARG A 158 -11.16 10.28 -5.07
CA ARG A 158 -12.05 10.59 -3.94
C ARG A 158 -12.32 9.38 -3.07
N GLU A 159 -12.06 8.19 -3.61
CA GLU A 159 -12.30 6.93 -2.91
C GLU A 159 -11.02 6.11 -2.81
N MET A 160 -10.71 5.65 -1.59
CA MET A 160 -9.71 4.62 -1.33
C MET A 160 -10.42 3.28 -1.28
N ARG A 161 -10.02 2.31 -2.11
CA ARG A 161 -10.59 0.95 -2.11
C ARG A 161 -9.52 -0.12 -1.94
N GLY A 162 -9.89 -1.20 -1.27
CA GLY A 162 -9.00 -2.33 -1.01
C GLY A 162 -8.08 -2.14 0.21
N TRP A 163 -8.47 -1.26 1.15
CA TRP A 163 -7.69 -1.03 2.36
C TRP A 163 -7.73 -2.26 3.27
N GLU A 164 -8.85 -2.97 3.30
CA GLU A 164 -9.10 -4.12 4.15
C GLU A 164 -8.10 -5.25 3.87
N GLU A 165 -7.83 -5.56 2.60
CA GLU A 165 -6.84 -6.56 2.19
C GLU A 165 -5.41 -6.12 2.58
N THR A 166 -5.12 -4.83 2.46
CA THR A 166 -3.82 -4.26 2.87
C THR A 166 -3.63 -4.32 4.38
N ALA A 167 -4.65 -3.97 5.16
CA ALA A 167 -4.61 -4.03 6.62
C ALA A 167 -4.47 -5.48 7.09
N ALA A 168 -5.16 -6.42 6.45
CA ALA A 168 -5.04 -7.85 6.73
C ALA A 168 -3.61 -8.35 6.48
N LEU A 169 -3.03 -8.02 5.32
CA LEU A 169 -1.64 -8.37 4.97
C LEU A 169 -0.65 -7.81 5.99
N ILE A 170 -0.74 -6.53 6.32
CA ILE A 170 0.20 -5.91 7.28
C ILE A 170 0.04 -6.54 8.66
N THR A 171 -1.19 -6.84 9.08
CA THR A 171 -1.45 -7.52 10.36
C THR A 171 -0.79 -8.91 10.39
N GLU A 172 -0.89 -9.67 9.30
CA GLU A 172 -0.26 -10.99 9.18
C GLU A 172 1.28 -10.88 9.22
N VAL A 173 1.87 -9.93 8.50
CA VAL A 173 3.32 -9.68 8.50
C VAL A 173 3.79 -9.25 9.89
N VAL A 174 3.06 -8.36 10.56
CA VAL A 174 3.39 -7.92 11.93
C VAL A 174 3.32 -9.08 12.91
N ALA A 175 2.34 -9.97 12.77
CA ALA A 175 2.20 -11.14 13.64
C ALA A 175 3.29 -12.21 13.39
N SER A 176 3.73 -12.39 12.14
CA SER A 176 4.67 -13.44 11.75
C SER A 176 6.15 -13.01 11.79
N GLU A 177 6.44 -11.76 11.47
CA GLU A 177 7.80 -11.23 11.35
C GLU A 177 8.14 -10.17 12.41
N GLY A 178 7.16 -9.70 13.17
CA GLY A 178 7.36 -8.72 14.25
C GLY A 178 8.13 -9.27 15.46
N PRO A 179 8.38 -8.44 16.49
CA PRO A 179 7.98 -7.03 16.55
C PRO A 179 8.80 -6.16 15.58
N PHE A 180 8.18 -5.08 15.11
CA PHE A 180 8.83 -4.05 14.29
C PHE A 180 9.12 -2.83 15.16
N ASP A 181 10.31 -2.26 15.00
CA ASP A 181 10.76 -1.05 15.72
C ASP A 181 10.49 0.24 14.94
N GLY A 182 10.11 0.13 13.66
CA GLY A 182 9.79 1.28 12.83
C GLY A 182 9.31 0.92 11.44
N VAL A 183 8.94 1.96 10.69
CA VAL A 183 8.46 1.84 9.31
C VAL A 183 9.23 2.78 8.40
N LEU A 184 9.71 2.25 7.27
CA LEU A 184 10.27 3.02 6.15
C LEU A 184 9.28 2.97 4.99
N ALA A 185 8.82 4.12 4.51
CA ALA A 185 7.76 4.13 3.50
C ALA A 185 7.90 5.28 2.50
N PHE A 186 7.36 5.09 1.29
CA PHE A 186 7.44 6.08 0.21
C PHE A 186 6.08 6.32 -0.47
N SER A 187 5.75 7.59 -0.74
CA SER A 187 4.55 8.00 -1.49
C SER A 187 3.27 7.32 -1.00
N GLN A 188 2.62 6.48 -1.80
CA GLN A 188 1.46 5.68 -1.36
C GLN A 188 1.76 4.86 -0.10
N GLY A 189 2.91 4.19 -0.04
CA GLY A 189 3.34 3.46 1.15
C GLY A 189 3.41 4.33 2.41
N ALA A 190 3.68 5.64 2.28
CA ALA A 190 3.74 6.54 3.43
C ALA A 190 2.35 6.80 4.05
N SER A 191 1.31 6.93 3.23
CA SER A 191 -0.06 7.00 3.78
C SER A 191 -0.54 5.63 4.26
N THR A 192 -0.11 4.52 3.64
CA THR A 192 -0.31 3.17 4.18
C THR A 192 0.27 3.05 5.58
N SER A 193 1.51 3.49 5.77
CA SER A 193 2.22 3.48 7.06
C SER A 193 1.45 4.27 8.12
N ALA A 194 1.01 5.48 7.79
CA ALA A 194 0.25 6.31 8.73
C ALA A 194 -1.07 5.64 9.18
N LEU A 195 -1.81 5.04 8.25
CA LEU A 195 -3.04 4.31 8.56
C LEU A 195 -2.76 3.02 9.35
N ALA A 196 -1.73 2.26 8.97
CA ALA A 196 -1.34 1.04 9.65
C ALA A 196 -0.92 1.31 11.10
N LEU A 197 -0.10 2.33 11.34
CA LEU A 197 0.28 2.76 12.69
C LEU A 197 -0.92 3.22 13.52
N ALA A 198 -1.94 3.81 12.89
CA ALA A 198 -3.14 4.25 13.58
C ALA A 198 -4.13 3.11 13.89
N LEU A 199 -4.19 2.08 13.05
CA LEU A 199 -5.25 1.08 13.06
C LEU A 199 -4.80 -0.35 13.40
N ILE A 200 -3.50 -0.63 13.40
CA ILE A 200 -2.91 -1.93 13.70
C ILE A 200 -2.07 -1.79 14.97
N PRO A 201 -2.64 -2.06 16.17
CA PRO A 201 -1.97 -1.80 17.44
C PRO A 201 -0.65 -2.54 17.63
N GLN A 202 -0.44 -3.66 16.94
CA GLN A 202 0.79 -4.45 17.04
C GLN A 202 1.97 -3.80 16.30
N LEU A 203 1.71 -2.81 15.44
CA LEU A 203 2.73 -2.05 14.72
C LEU A 203 3.11 -0.74 15.43
N ALA A 204 2.30 -0.29 16.39
CA ALA A 204 2.40 1.02 17.05
C ALA A 204 3.15 0.98 18.40
#